data_AF-A0A9D6SCQ9-F1
#
_entry.id   AF-A0A9D6SCQ9-F1
#
_cell.length_a   1.000
_cell.length_b   1.000
_cell.length_c   1.000
_cell.angle_alpha   90.00
_cell.angle_beta   90.00
_cell.angle_gamma   90.00
#
_symmetry.space_group_name_H-M   'P 1'
#
loop_
_entity.id
_entity.type
_entity.pdbx_description
1 polymer ?
#
loop_
_entity_poly.entity_id
_entity_poly.type
_entity_poly.pdbx_seq_one_letter_code
_entity_poly.pdbx_strand_id
1 'polypeptide(L)'
;MVPRSLSAAAVVATSVLLLGPRPVHAEVSVNTDPDGNYCYTSLLVEAGEAGIRFWTPVRAIDPTRVLNPDGDEYGDGPPALVDASGEPFPLAVWSRGSGGGRYLVWSRWEANGWRPAGWVHGLPGPFVDRDPVLVAAPDGSVHLVWWREEGGPARMYWSRYLVPAGWSQPIPVACRSSDHGPAHAASLPFPPVPVLLADGRSDRCVPVVPTSVYSADSGSNGATTGSGAGNGLTDDPDVLP
;
A
#
# COMPACT_ATOMS: atom_id res chain seq x y z
N MET A 1 -1.67 71.46 -22.76
CA MET A 1 -2.30 70.43 -21.92
C MET A 1 -1.31 69.28 -21.84
N VAL A 2 -0.71 69.04 -20.67
CA VAL A 2 0.48 68.18 -20.51
C VAL A 2 0.04 66.73 -20.24
N PRO A 3 0.56 65.71 -20.94
CA PRO A 3 0.29 64.32 -20.61
C PRO A 3 1.11 63.89 -19.39
N ARG A 4 0.44 63.35 -18.37
CA ARG A 4 1.09 62.74 -17.20
C ARG A 4 1.60 61.35 -17.57
N SER A 5 2.91 61.14 -17.56
CA SER A 5 3.51 59.80 -17.65
C SER A 5 3.31 59.06 -16.34
N LEU A 6 2.62 57.92 -16.38
CA LEU A 6 2.55 56.98 -15.25
C LEU A 6 3.81 56.10 -15.29
N SER A 7 4.70 56.31 -14.32
CA SER A 7 5.86 55.44 -14.11
C SER A 7 5.40 54.09 -13.56
N ALA A 8 5.60 53.03 -14.34
CA ALA A 8 5.41 51.66 -13.88
C ALA A 8 6.57 51.26 -12.95
N ALA A 9 6.31 51.22 -11.65
CA ALA A 9 7.25 50.64 -10.69
C ALA A 9 7.18 49.12 -10.80
N ALA A 10 8.23 48.50 -11.35
CA ALA A 10 8.37 47.05 -11.38
C ALA A 10 8.71 46.54 -9.97
N VAL A 11 7.75 45.89 -9.32
CA VAL A 11 7.98 45.14 -8.07
C VAL A 11 8.63 43.81 -8.45
N VAL A 12 9.94 43.70 -8.25
CA VAL A 12 10.67 42.43 -8.35
C VAL A 12 10.39 41.66 -7.07
N ALA A 13 9.43 40.73 -7.13
CA ALA A 13 9.19 39.78 -6.05
C ALA A 13 10.28 38.69 -6.11
N THR A 14 11.26 38.78 -5.21
CA THR A 14 12.25 37.72 -5.02
C THR A 14 11.56 36.53 -4.36
N SER A 15 11.11 35.55 -5.15
CA SER A 15 10.67 34.26 -4.64
C SER A 15 11.88 33.52 -4.07
N VAL A 16 12.08 33.60 -2.76
CA VAL A 16 13.03 32.75 -2.04
C VAL A 16 12.46 31.34 -2.04
N LEU A 17 13.03 30.46 -2.87
CA LEU A 17 12.76 29.03 -2.82
C LEU A 17 13.32 28.47 -1.50
N LEU A 18 12.45 28.26 -0.53
CA LEU A 18 12.79 27.51 0.68
C LEU A 18 12.94 26.03 0.31
N LEU A 19 14.17 25.62 -0.01
CA LEU A 19 14.56 24.21 -0.20
C LEU A 19 14.70 23.51 1.17
N GLY A 20 13.60 23.50 1.94
CA GLY A 20 13.52 22.66 3.12
C GLY A 20 13.40 21.18 2.75
N PRO A 21 13.75 20.26 3.66
CA PRO A 21 13.55 18.84 3.44
C PRO A 21 12.07 18.57 3.14
N ARG A 22 11.81 17.92 2.00
CA ARG A 22 10.45 17.52 1.63
C ARG A 22 10.10 16.21 2.32
N PRO A 23 8.91 16.07 2.92
CA PRO A 23 8.44 14.80 3.42
C PRO A 23 8.34 13.76 2.30
N VAL A 24 8.61 12.49 2.59
CA VAL A 24 8.32 11.38 1.68
C VAL A 24 6.82 11.12 1.78
N HIS A 25 6.10 11.17 0.68
CA HIS A 25 4.69 10.82 0.63
C HIS A 25 4.51 9.45 -0.01
N ALA A 26 3.48 8.74 0.40
CA ALA A 26 3.05 7.53 -0.24
C ALA A 26 1.53 7.44 -0.26
N GLU A 27 1.02 6.87 -1.33
CA GLU A 27 -0.39 6.72 -1.62
C GLU A 27 -0.67 5.25 -1.90
N VAL A 28 -1.70 4.71 -1.26
CA VAL A 28 -2.32 3.45 -1.68
C VAL A 28 -3.62 3.77 -2.40
N SER A 29 -3.69 3.38 -3.67
CA SER A 29 -4.89 3.59 -4.48
C SER A 29 -5.19 2.41 -5.40
N VAL A 30 -6.44 2.33 -5.84
CA VAL A 30 -6.88 1.36 -6.86
C VAL A 30 -6.96 2.04 -8.21
N ASN A 31 -6.45 1.37 -9.24
CA ASN A 31 -6.64 1.76 -10.63
C ASN A 31 -7.76 0.92 -11.23
N THR A 32 -8.64 1.58 -11.97
CA THR A 32 -9.77 0.95 -12.66
C THR A 32 -9.70 1.24 -14.16
N ASP A 33 -10.38 0.43 -14.94
CA ASP A 33 -10.65 0.71 -16.35
C ASP A 33 -11.72 1.83 -16.50
N PRO A 34 -12.04 2.27 -17.73
CA PRO A 34 -13.09 3.27 -17.98
C PRO A 34 -14.49 2.86 -17.53
N ASP A 35 -14.77 1.57 -17.42
CA ASP A 35 -16.04 1.02 -16.93
C ASP A 35 -16.11 0.94 -15.40
N GLY A 36 -14.99 1.23 -14.72
CA GLY A 36 -14.87 1.21 -13.27
C GLY A 36 -14.46 -0.14 -12.69
N ASN A 37 -14.10 -1.13 -13.52
CA ASN A 37 -13.66 -2.42 -13.04
C ASN A 37 -12.24 -2.33 -12.47
N TYR A 38 -12.00 -3.09 -11.39
CA TYR A 38 -10.67 -3.20 -10.79
C TYR A 38 -9.62 -3.68 -11.80
N CYS A 39 -8.47 -3.02 -11.85
CA CYS A 39 -7.32 -3.48 -12.62
C CYS A 39 -6.16 -3.93 -11.71
N TYR A 40 -5.67 -3.02 -10.87
CA TYR A 40 -4.55 -3.27 -9.95
C TYR A 40 -4.49 -2.24 -8.83
N THR A 41 -3.82 -2.59 -7.75
CA THR A 41 -3.51 -1.68 -6.63
C THR A 41 -2.14 -1.05 -6.84
N SER A 42 -2.03 0.25 -6.58
CA SER A 42 -0.76 0.98 -6.58
C SER A 42 -0.38 1.39 -5.17
N LEU A 43 0.88 1.16 -4.82
CA LEU A 43 1.57 1.86 -3.74
C LEU A 43 2.57 2.81 -4.42
N LEU A 44 2.24 4.09 -4.49
CA LEU A 44 3.14 5.10 -5.00
C LEU A 44 3.93 5.68 -3.84
N VAL A 45 5.23 5.86 -3.99
CA VAL A 45 6.11 6.47 -2.97
C VAL A 45 6.90 7.58 -3.65
N GLU A 46 6.74 8.81 -3.19
CA GLU A 46 7.52 9.97 -3.60
C GLU A 46 8.70 10.15 -2.65
N ALA A 47 9.93 10.03 -3.17
CA ALA A 47 11.13 10.16 -2.37
C ALA A 47 11.24 11.57 -1.72
N GLY A 48 11.57 11.57 -0.44
CA GLY A 48 11.79 12.75 0.39
C GLY A 48 12.84 12.45 1.47
N GLU A 49 13.27 13.49 2.17
CA GLU A 49 14.31 13.37 3.20
C GLU A 49 13.71 13.19 4.62
N ALA A 50 12.44 13.53 4.80
CA ALA A 50 11.81 13.66 6.12
C ALA A 50 10.74 12.58 6.38
N GLY A 51 11.17 11.33 6.59
CA GLY A 51 10.32 10.21 7.04
C GLY A 51 9.22 9.81 6.05
N ILE A 52 8.71 8.58 6.16
CA ILE A 52 7.67 8.06 5.26
C ILE A 52 6.28 8.35 5.84
N ARG A 53 5.46 9.06 5.06
CA ARG A 53 4.01 9.22 5.25
C ARG A 53 3.31 8.30 4.27
N PHE A 54 2.48 7.36 4.74
CA PHE A 54 1.95 6.26 3.92
C PHE A 54 0.59 6.55 3.29
N TRP A 55 -0.06 7.62 3.71
CA TRP A 55 -1.48 7.84 3.49
C TRP A 55 -1.81 9.12 2.74
N THR A 56 -0.82 10.01 2.60
CA THR A 56 -0.99 11.28 1.89
C THR A 56 -1.02 11.05 0.37
N PRO A 57 -2.10 11.42 -0.34
CA PRO A 57 -2.16 11.31 -1.80
C PRO A 57 -1.00 12.04 -2.48
N VAL A 58 -0.34 11.39 -3.44
CA VAL A 58 0.79 11.96 -4.20
C VAL A 58 0.34 12.59 -5.51
N ARG A 59 -0.91 12.34 -5.91
CA ARG A 59 -1.49 12.82 -7.17
C ARG A 59 -2.95 13.24 -6.98
N ALA A 60 -3.46 14.04 -7.91
CA ALA A 60 -4.89 14.33 -8.00
C ALA A 60 -5.62 13.09 -8.54
N ILE A 61 -6.34 12.38 -7.67
CA ILE A 61 -7.14 11.19 -7.99
C ILE A 61 -8.48 11.30 -7.29
N ASP A 62 -9.49 10.58 -7.79
CA ASP A 62 -10.77 10.41 -7.12
C ASP A 62 -10.56 9.90 -5.67
N PRO A 63 -11.02 10.64 -4.63
CA PRO A 63 -10.85 10.25 -3.24
C PRO A 63 -11.40 8.86 -2.91
N THR A 64 -12.40 8.38 -3.64
CA THR A 64 -12.99 7.04 -3.42
C THR A 64 -12.00 5.92 -3.74
N ARG A 65 -10.97 6.20 -4.55
CA ARG A 65 -9.92 5.24 -4.95
C ARG A 65 -8.75 5.19 -3.97
N VAL A 66 -8.61 6.20 -3.11
CA VAL A 66 -7.52 6.31 -2.15
C VAL A 66 -7.91 5.57 -0.88
N LEU A 67 -7.01 4.71 -0.39
CA LEU A 67 -7.18 4.04 0.89
C LEU A 67 -6.72 4.99 2.00
N ASN A 68 -7.60 5.21 2.99
CA ASN A 68 -7.27 5.84 4.28
C ASN A 68 -6.50 7.18 4.14
N PRO A 69 -7.02 8.19 3.41
CA PRO A 69 -6.28 9.42 3.08
C PRO A 69 -5.82 10.23 4.31
N ASP A 70 -6.47 10.04 5.46
CA ASP A 70 -6.19 10.74 6.70
C ASP A 70 -5.28 9.93 7.65
N GLY A 71 -4.81 8.75 7.24
CA GLY A 71 -4.10 7.81 8.12
C GLY A 71 -2.86 8.39 8.77
N ASP A 72 -2.13 9.27 8.08
CA ASP A 72 -0.94 9.93 8.64
C ASP A 72 -1.30 10.85 9.82
N GLU A 73 -2.47 11.48 9.81
CA GLU A 73 -2.96 12.33 10.91
C GLU A 73 -3.31 11.51 12.16
N TYR A 74 -3.71 10.25 11.96
CA TYR A 74 -4.01 9.30 13.03
C TYR A 74 -2.79 8.51 13.50
N GLY A 75 -1.62 8.69 12.87
CA GLY A 75 -0.40 7.95 13.18
C GLY A 75 -0.46 6.48 12.77
N ASP A 76 -1.22 6.20 11.72
CA ASP A 76 -1.38 4.87 11.13
C ASP A 76 -0.06 4.39 10.53
N GLY A 77 0.22 3.10 10.70
CA GLY A 77 1.40 2.44 10.14
C GLY A 77 1.25 2.13 8.64
N PRO A 78 2.33 1.65 8.00
CA PRO A 78 2.27 1.19 6.62
C PRO A 78 1.22 0.09 6.43
N PRO A 79 0.50 0.08 5.30
CA PRO A 79 -0.36 -1.02 4.95
C PRO A 79 0.42 -2.23 4.45
N ALA A 80 -0.05 -3.41 4.83
CA ALA A 80 0.13 -4.64 4.08
C ALA A 80 -1.00 -4.75 3.05
N LEU A 81 -0.66 -5.16 1.83
CA LEU A 81 -1.58 -5.31 0.71
C LEU A 81 -1.45 -6.70 0.12
N VAL A 82 -2.58 -7.27 -0.32
CA VAL A 82 -2.58 -8.47 -1.13
C VAL A 82 -3.72 -8.44 -2.15
N ASP A 83 -3.38 -8.80 -3.38
CA ASP A 83 -4.35 -9.19 -4.39
C ASP A 83 -4.68 -10.66 -4.14
N ALA A 84 -5.82 -10.94 -3.52
CA ALA A 84 -6.18 -12.32 -3.16
C ALA A 84 -6.47 -13.13 -4.43
N SER A 85 -5.71 -14.19 -4.69
CA SER A 85 -5.95 -15.08 -5.83
C SER A 85 -7.33 -15.72 -5.70
N GLY A 86 -8.22 -15.44 -6.66
CA GLY A 86 -9.57 -16.00 -6.72
C GLY A 86 -10.69 -15.06 -6.26
N GLU A 87 -10.36 -13.91 -5.68
CA GLU A 87 -11.30 -12.83 -5.39
C GLU A 87 -10.91 -11.59 -6.21
N PRO A 88 -11.85 -10.87 -6.84
CA PRO A 88 -11.50 -9.80 -7.78
C PRO A 88 -10.97 -8.52 -7.12
N PHE A 89 -10.85 -8.48 -5.78
CA PHE A 89 -10.62 -7.24 -5.06
C PHE A 89 -9.47 -7.32 -4.04
N PRO A 90 -8.61 -6.29 -3.99
CA PRO A 90 -7.50 -6.23 -3.04
C PRO A 90 -7.99 -6.12 -1.60
N LEU A 91 -7.18 -6.67 -0.69
CA LEU A 91 -7.35 -6.56 0.74
C LEU A 91 -6.14 -5.84 1.35
N ALA A 92 -6.42 -4.87 2.22
CA ALA A 92 -5.43 -4.09 2.94
C ALA A 92 -5.58 -4.29 4.45
N VAL A 93 -4.45 -4.40 5.16
CA VAL A 93 -4.38 -4.40 6.62
C VAL A 93 -3.33 -3.40 7.07
N TRP A 94 -3.63 -2.60 8.08
CA TRP A 94 -2.66 -1.67 8.66
C TRP A 94 -2.87 -1.51 10.16
N SER A 95 -1.83 -1.02 10.83
CA SER A 95 -1.90 -0.64 12.24
C SER A 95 -2.48 0.76 12.36
N ARG A 96 -3.69 0.91 12.89
CA ARG A 96 -4.30 2.21 13.18
C ARG A 96 -3.86 2.76 14.53
N GLY A 97 -3.46 4.04 14.57
CA GLY A 97 -3.11 4.73 15.81
C GLY A 97 -4.35 5.19 16.58
N SER A 98 -4.33 5.04 17.90
CA SER A 98 -5.39 5.60 18.76
C SER A 98 -4.90 5.90 20.18
N GLY A 99 -4.52 7.15 20.45
CA GLY A 99 -4.44 7.78 21.79
C GLY A 99 -3.73 7.04 22.94
N GLY A 100 -3.06 5.91 22.71
CA GLY A 100 -2.59 4.99 23.75
C GLY A 100 -2.29 3.57 23.28
N GLY A 101 -2.67 3.20 22.05
CA GLY A 101 -2.37 1.90 21.46
C GLY A 101 -2.35 1.93 19.93
N ARG A 102 -2.11 0.76 19.35
CA ARG A 102 -2.19 0.51 17.90
C ARG A 102 -2.92 -0.80 17.66
N TYR A 103 -3.84 -0.82 16.72
CA TYR A 103 -4.65 -2.00 16.43
C TYR A 103 -4.69 -2.28 14.94
N LEU A 104 -4.81 -3.55 14.58
CA LEU A 104 -5.03 -3.88 13.18
C LEU A 104 -6.47 -3.59 12.74
N VAL A 105 -6.56 -2.78 11.70
CA VAL A 105 -7.77 -2.60 10.91
C VAL A 105 -7.54 -3.10 9.50
N TRP A 106 -8.62 -3.36 8.79
CA TRP A 106 -8.58 -3.83 7.41
C TRP A 106 -9.64 -3.13 6.58
N SER A 107 -9.38 -3.02 5.28
CA SER A 107 -10.38 -2.66 4.29
C SER A 107 -10.19 -3.52 3.06
N ARG A 108 -11.26 -3.66 2.29
CA ARG A 108 -11.21 -4.30 0.97
C ARG A 108 -11.86 -3.38 -0.04
N TRP A 109 -11.37 -3.45 -1.27
CA TRP A 109 -12.06 -2.81 -2.38
C TRP A 109 -13.36 -3.58 -2.67
N GLU A 110 -14.44 -2.88 -2.99
CA GLU A 110 -15.68 -3.45 -3.46
C GLU A 110 -16.29 -2.53 -4.51
N ALA A 111 -16.74 -3.09 -5.63
CA ALA A 111 -17.46 -2.40 -6.71
C ALA A 111 -16.76 -1.13 -7.21
N ASN A 112 -16.86 -0.02 -6.47
CA ASN A 112 -16.38 1.31 -6.80
C ASN A 112 -15.66 2.03 -5.64
N GLY A 113 -15.29 1.34 -4.55
CA GLY A 113 -14.67 2.01 -3.41
C GLY A 113 -14.03 1.08 -2.40
N TRP A 114 -13.16 1.64 -1.57
CA TRP A 114 -12.72 0.98 -0.34
C TRP A 114 -13.87 0.93 0.65
N ARG A 115 -14.09 -0.24 1.27
CA ARG A 115 -15.02 -0.33 2.40
C ARG A 115 -14.56 0.53 3.58
N PRO A 116 -15.49 0.96 4.45
CA PRO A 116 -15.12 1.43 5.78
C PRO A 116 -14.23 0.41 6.50
N ALA A 117 -13.18 0.89 7.16
CA ALA A 117 -12.23 0.03 7.83
C ALA A 117 -12.91 -0.78 8.95
N GLY A 118 -12.72 -2.11 8.93
CA GLY A 118 -13.16 -3.03 9.97
C GLY A 118 -12.00 -3.41 10.89
N TRP A 119 -12.30 -3.90 12.09
CA TRP A 119 -11.28 -4.47 12.98
C TRP A 119 -10.89 -5.87 12.49
N VAL A 120 -9.59 -6.19 12.53
CA VAL A 120 -9.12 -7.56 12.26
C VAL A 120 -9.54 -8.48 13.40
N HIS A 121 -9.46 -8.00 14.64
CA HIS A 121 -9.84 -8.74 15.83
C HIS A 121 -10.44 -7.80 16.86
N GLY A 122 -11.48 -8.26 17.57
CA GLY A 122 -12.00 -7.68 18.81
C GLY A 122 -12.25 -6.16 18.85
N LEU A 123 -12.48 -5.66 20.06
CA LEU A 123 -12.46 -4.23 20.37
C LEU A 123 -11.03 -3.81 20.72
N PRO A 124 -10.68 -2.52 20.55
CA PRO A 124 -9.39 -1.99 20.97
C PRO A 124 -9.09 -2.31 22.45
N GLY A 125 -7.98 -3.00 22.71
CA GLY A 125 -7.45 -3.30 24.05
C GLY A 125 -6.15 -2.54 24.33
N PRO A 126 -5.41 -2.72 25.42
CA PRO A 126 -4.15 -1.98 25.67
C PRO A 126 -2.96 -2.49 24.81
N PHE A 127 -3.24 -3.02 23.62
CA PHE A 127 -2.28 -3.71 22.78
C PHE A 127 -1.61 -2.76 21.78
N VAL A 128 -0.41 -3.16 21.35
CA VAL A 128 0.28 -2.50 20.25
C VAL A 128 0.54 -3.53 19.15
N ASP A 129 -0.39 -3.60 18.19
CA ASP A 129 -0.21 -4.39 16.98
C ASP A 129 0.66 -3.63 15.97
N ARG A 130 1.65 -4.31 15.36
CA ARG A 130 2.61 -3.72 14.41
C ARG A 130 2.97 -4.68 13.29
N ASP A 131 3.48 -4.09 12.21
CA ASP A 131 4.13 -4.77 11.10
C ASP A 131 3.30 -5.93 10.53
N PRO A 132 2.03 -5.68 10.12
CA PRO A 132 1.22 -6.71 9.51
C PRO A 132 1.86 -7.19 8.20
N VAL A 133 1.72 -8.47 7.91
CA VAL A 133 2.12 -9.08 6.64
C VAL A 133 0.99 -9.98 6.16
N LEU A 134 0.64 -9.85 4.88
CA LEU A 134 -0.43 -10.61 4.23
C LEU A 134 0.12 -11.60 3.21
N VAL A 135 -0.54 -12.75 3.11
CA VAL A 135 -0.26 -13.76 2.07
C VAL A 135 -1.57 -14.37 1.59
N ALA A 136 -1.79 -14.37 0.28
CA ALA A 136 -2.88 -15.12 -0.33
C ALA A 136 -2.49 -16.60 -0.46
N ALA A 137 -3.40 -17.50 -0.10
CA ALA A 137 -3.26 -18.93 -0.29
C ALA A 137 -4.03 -19.40 -1.53
N PRO A 138 -3.63 -20.52 -2.18
CA PRO A 138 -4.31 -21.07 -3.35
C PRO A 138 -5.78 -21.44 -3.14
N ASP A 139 -6.21 -21.63 -1.88
CA ASP A 139 -7.59 -21.91 -1.52
C ASP A 139 -8.47 -20.65 -1.39
N GLY A 140 -7.96 -19.49 -1.82
CA GLY A 140 -8.64 -18.20 -1.78
C GLY A 140 -8.61 -17.51 -0.40
N SER A 141 -8.04 -18.15 0.62
CA SER A 141 -7.90 -17.52 1.92
C SER A 141 -6.72 -16.56 1.98
N VAL A 142 -6.78 -15.58 2.89
CA VAL A 142 -5.65 -14.68 3.17
C VAL A 142 -5.15 -14.92 4.57
N HIS A 143 -3.85 -15.11 4.72
CA HIS A 143 -3.18 -15.24 6.00
C HIS A 143 -2.56 -13.92 6.40
N LEU A 144 -2.73 -13.56 7.67
CA LEU A 144 -2.17 -12.37 8.29
C LEU A 144 -1.27 -12.80 9.43
N VAL A 145 -0.07 -12.23 9.48
CA VAL A 145 0.85 -12.35 10.62
C VAL A 145 1.30 -10.96 11.06
N TRP A 146 1.49 -10.76 12.36
CA TRP A 146 1.88 -9.47 12.93
C TRP A 146 2.52 -9.63 14.30
N TRP A 147 3.15 -8.56 14.77
CA TRP A 147 3.65 -8.45 16.13
C TRP A 147 2.64 -7.76 17.04
N ARG A 148 2.50 -8.26 18.27
CA ARG A 148 1.69 -7.63 19.31
C ARG A 148 2.44 -7.54 20.63
N GLU A 149 2.38 -6.36 21.24
CA GLU A 149 2.82 -6.12 22.62
C GLU A 149 1.59 -6.06 23.55
N GLU A 150 1.61 -6.87 24.61
CA GLU A 150 0.53 -6.98 25.61
C GLU A 150 1.07 -6.70 27.03
N GLY A 151 1.80 -5.60 27.22
CA GLY A 151 2.42 -5.24 28.51
C GLY A 151 3.68 -6.05 28.87
N GLY A 152 4.24 -6.79 27.90
CA GLY A 152 5.46 -7.56 28.02
C GLY A 152 6.19 -7.65 26.67
N PRO A 153 7.10 -8.63 26.49
CA PRO A 153 7.77 -8.83 25.20
C PRO A 153 6.77 -9.05 24.06
N ALA A 154 7.06 -8.48 22.89
CA ALA A 154 6.25 -8.66 21.70
C ALA A 154 6.16 -10.15 21.32
N ARG A 155 4.99 -10.59 20.88
CA ARG A 155 4.74 -11.95 20.38
C ARG A 155 4.16 -11.88 18.97
N MET A 156 4.42 -12.92 18.19
CA MET A 156 3.83 -13.05 16.86
C MET A 156 2.44 -13.67 16.96
N TYR A 157 1.50 -13.14 16.17
CA TYR A 157 0.15 -13.66 16.05
C TYR A 157 -0.15 -13.97 14.58
N TRP A 158 -1.12 -14.86 14.39
CA TRP A 158 -1.64 -15.26 13.09
C TRP A 158 -3.16 -15.19 13.08
N SER A 159 -3.74 -14.82 11.93
CA SER A 159 -5.18 -14.90 11.65
C SER A 159 -5.38 -15.24 10.17
N ARG A 160 -6.55 -15.80 9.86
CA ARG A 160 -6.96 -16.17 8.51
C ARG A 160 -8.25 -15.46 8.14
N TYR A 161 -8.27 -14.84 6.98
CA TYR A 161 -9.47 -14.29 6.36
C TYR A 161 -10.10 -15.31 5.42
N LEU A 162 -11.41 -15.51 5.56
CA LEU A 162 -12.23 -16.34 4.68
C LEU A 162 -13.48 -15.58 4.28
N VAL A 163 -13.87 -15.63 3.01
CA VAL A 163 -15.16 -15.08 2.56
C VAL A 163 -16.26 -16.13 2.79
N PRO A 164 -17.45 -15.76 3.31
CA PRO A 164 -17.84 -14.46 3.87
C PRO A 164 -17.57 -14.35 5.39
N ALA A 165 -16.90 -15.32 6.00
CA ALA A 165 -16.74 -15.43 7.45
C ALA A 165 -15.94 -14.30 8.11
N GLY A 166 -15.05 -13.62 7.37
CA GLY A 166 -14.14 -12.62 7.89
C GLY A 166 -12.86 -13.21 8.50
N TRP A 167 -12.27 -12.46 9.42
CA TRP A 167 -11.04 -12.86 10.12
C TRP A 167 -11.31 -13.89 11.23
N SER A 168 -10.46 -14.90 11.32
CA SER A 168 -10.43 -15.81 12.47
C SER A 168 -9.90 -15.09 13.73
N GLN A 169 -10.15 -15.70 14.89
CA GLN A 169 -9.51 -15.25 16.13
C GLN A 169 -7.97 -15.31 15.99
N PRO A 170 -7.24 -14.32 16.55
CA PRO A 170 -5.78 -14.36 16.61
C PRO A 170 -5.28 -15.60 17.35
N ILE A 171 -4.32 -16.30 16.75
CA ILE A 171 -3.63 -17.43 17.35
C ILE A 171 -2.16 -17.02 17.59
N PRO A 172 -1.64 -17.12 18.82
CA PRO A 172 -0.22 -16.85 19.07
C PRO A 172 0.65 -17.87 18.34
N VAL A 173 1.65 -17.38 17.61
CA VAL A 173 2.63 -18.21 16.93
C VAL A 173 3.80 -18.43 17.89
N ALA A 174 4.07 -19.69 18.22
CA ALA A 174 5.15 -20.04 19.11
C ALA A 174 6.51 -19.78 18.44
N CYS A 175 7.16 -18.69 18.84
CA CYS A 175 8.58 -18.48 18.58
C CYS A 175 9.38 -19.20 19.66
N ARG A 176 10.00 -20.34 19.31
CA ARG A 176 11.03 -20.93 20.16
C ARG A 176 12.32 -20.12 19.97
N SER A 177 12.47 -19.01 20.69
CA SER A 177 13.79 -18.44 20.92
C SER A 177 14.30 -18.92 22.28
N SER A 178 14.88 -20.11 22.30
CA SER A 178 15.72 -20.56 23.41
C SER A 178 17.13 -20.70 22.85
N ASP A 179 17.94 -19.67 23.02
CA ASP A 179 19.40 -19.66 22.83
C ASP A 179 19.94 -19.80 21.39
N HIS A 180 20.71 -18.79 20.98
CA HIS A 180 21.77 -18.68 19.93
C HIS A 180 21.98 -19.80 18.88
N GLY A 181 20.93 -20.42 18.35
CA GLY A 181 20.96 -21.40 17.27
C GLY A 181 20.41 -20.87 15.94
N PRO A 182 20.71 -21.53 14.81
CA PRO A 182 20.31 -21.10 13.47
C PRO A 182 18.78 -20.99 13.33
N ALA A 183 18.34 -20.07 12.48
CA ALA A 183 16.93 -19.77 12.19
C ALA A 183 16.05 -21.02 12.08
N HIS A 184 14.96 -21.03 12.84
CA HIS A 184 13.97 -22.12 12.81
C HIS A 184 12.70 -21.66 12.09
N ALA A 185 12.21 -22.50 11.18
CA ALA A 185 10.89 -22.35 10.58
C ALA A 185 9.81 -22.55 11.67
N ALA A 186 8.87 -21.63 11.78
CA ALA A 186 7.67 -21.85 12.58
C ALA A 186 6.69 -22.70 11.77
N SER A 187 6.37 -23.91 12.25
CA SER A 187 5.28 -24.70 11.66
C SER A 187 3.96 -24.07 12.05
N LEU A 188 3.21 -23.60 11.06
CA LEU A 188 1.81 -23.24 11.28
C LEU A 188 0.99 -24.54 11.44
N PRO A 189 -0.10 -24.52 12.20
CA PRO A 189 -0.87 -25.73 12.53
C PRO A 189 -1.58 -26.40 11.34
N PHE A 190 -1.46 -25.86 10.12
CA PHE A 190 -2.19 -26.33 8.94
C PHE A 190 -1.30 -26.36 7.69
N PRO A 191 -1.28 -27.45 6.91
CA PRO A 191 -0.76 -27.45 5.55
C PRO A 191 -1.82 -26.97 4.55
N PRO A 192 -1.46 -26.33 3.41
CA PRO A 192 -0.14 -25.85 3.00
C PRO A 192 -0.01 -24.34 3.23
N VAL A 193 0.35 -23.91 4.44
CA VAL A 193 0.49 -22.46 4.73
C VAL A 193 1.95 -22.02 4.47
N PRO A 194 2.20 -20.80 3.94
CA PRO A 194 3.53 -20.21 3.78
C PRO A 194 4.42 -20.38 5.02
N VAL A 195 5.68 -20.75 4.77
CA VAL A 195 6.73 -20.93 5.78
C VAL A 195 7.19 -19.55 6.25
N LEU A 196 7.03 -19.27 7.55
CA LEU A 196 7.68 -18.13 8.22
C LEU A 196 9.18 -18.42 8.37
N LEU A 197 10.06 -17.67 7.68
CA LEU A 197 11.52 -17.75 7.94
C LEU A 197 11.94 -16.68 8.94
N ALA A 198 12.43 -17.08 10.10
CA ALA A 198 13.08 -16.14 11.01
C ALA A 198 14.39 -15.63 10.41
N ASP A 199 14.66 -14.32 10.46
CA ASP A 199 15.97 -13.77 10.12
C ASP A 199 16.96 -14.10 11.25
N GLY A 200 17.98 -14.90 10.95
CA GLY A 200 18.99 -15.37 11.90
C GLY A 200 19.93 -14.29 12.45
N ARG A 201 19.77 -13.02 12.07
CA ARG A 201 20.57 -11.89 12.60
C ARG A 201 19.92 -11.11 13.73
N SER A 202 18.67 -11.39 14.05
CA SER A 202 17.97 -10.73 15.15
C SER A 202 17.23 -11.77 15.98
N ASP A 203 17.11 -11.54 17.29
CA ASP A 203 16.22 -12.34 18.16
C ASP A 203 14.72 -12.14 17.82
N ARG A 204 14.41 -11.77 16.57
CA ARG A 204 13.07 -11.51 16.05
C ARG A 204 12.73 -12.58 15.03
N CYS A 205 11.63 -13.29 15.27
CA CYS A 205 10.97 -14.06 14.23
C CYS A 205 10.49 -13.11 13.13
N VAL A 206 11.23 -12.99 12.04
CA VAL A 206 10.71 -12.23 10.90
C VAL A 206 9.67 -13.11 10.20
N PRO A 207 8.48 -12.58 9.87
CA PRO A 207 7.61 -13.28 8.96
C PRO A 207 8.18 -13.16 7.55
N VAL A 208 8.97 -14.13 7.12
CA VAL A 208 9.33 -14.21 5.69
C VAL A 208 8.23 -14.96 4.98
N VAL A 209 7.59 -14.28 4.05
CA VAL A 209 6.78 -14.91 3.02
C VAL A 209 7.75 -15.28 1.90
N PRO A 210 7.72 -16.51 1.34
CA PRO A 210 8.48 -16.78 0.13
C PRO A 210 7.99 -15.80 -0.95
N THR A 211 8.81 -14.79 -1.24
CA THR A 211 8.57 -13.83 -2.32
C THR A 211 8.72 -14.56 -3.64
N SER A 212 7.67 -15.19 -4.13
CA SER A 212 7.46 -15.26 -5.57
C SER A 212 7.07 -13.86 -6.03
N VAL A 213 8.09 -13.01 -6.21
CA VAL A 213 8.19 -11.86 -7.10
C VAL A 213 6.86 -11.24 -7.54
N TYR A 214 6.42 -10.18 -6.86
CA TYR A 214 5.81 -9.05 -7.57
C TYR A 214 6.97 -8.12 -7.98
N SER A 215 7.45 -8.32 -9.21
CA SER A 215 8.10 -7.23 -9.92
C SER A 215 6.95 -6.31 -10.34
N ALA A 216 6.81 -5.17 -9.67
CA ALA A 216 6.12 -4.05 -10.29
C ALA A 216 6.97 -3.67 -11.50
N ASP A 217 6.69 -4.31 -12.64
CA ASP A 217 7.19 -3.83 -13.91
C ASP A 217 6.49 -2.48 -14.11
N SER A 218 7.19 -1.43 -13.68
CA SER A 218 6.82 -0.05 -13.93
C SER A 218 7.00 0.15 -15.41
N GLY A 219 5.98 -0.26 -16.18
CA GLY A 219 5.91 -0.05 -17.61
C GLY A 219 6.24 1.41 -17.89
N SER A 220 7.45 1.63 -18.40
CA SER A 220 7.89 2.92 -18.89
C SER A 220 6.98 3.26 -20.07
N ASN A 221 5.96 4.09 -19.85
CA ASN A 221 5.27 4.76 -20.94
C ASN A 221 6.26 5.73 -21.58
N GLY A 222 6.99 5.21 -22.57
CA GLY A 222 7.72 6.02 -23.54
C GLY A 222 6.72 6.89 -24.28
N ALA A 223 6.57 8.13 -23.84
CA ALA A 223 5.92 9.18 -24.59
C ALA A 223 6.80 9.52 -25.80
N THR A 224 6.56 8.85 -26.92
CA THR A 224 7.10 9.28 -28.21
C THR A 224 6.28 10.47 -28.68
N THR A 225 6.83 11.67 -28.49
CA THR A 225 6.34 12.89 -29.12
C THR A 225 6.52 12.79 -30.63
N GLY A 226 5.41 12.92 -31.37
CA GLY A 226 5.45 13.06 -32.82
C GLY A 226 6.05 14.41 -33.23
N SER A 227 6.86 14.38 -34.28
CA SER A 227 7.16 15.53 -35.13
C SER A 227 7.06 15.05 -36.58
N GLY A 228 6.16 15.67 -37.34
CA GLY A 228 5.84 15.29 -38.71
C GLY A 228 6.73 15.94 -39.77
N ALA A 229 6.75 15.30 -40.93
CA ALA A 229 6.92 15.81 -42.29
C ALA A 229 6.66 14.59 -43.18
N GLY A 230 5.73 14.53 -44.14
CA GLY A 230 5.47 15.47 -45.22
C GLY A 230 5.81 14.77 -46.54
N ASN A 231 4.87 14.80 -47.50
CA ASN A 231 4.96 14.39 -48.93
C ASN A 231 4.72 12.89 -49.19
N GLY A 232 3.89 12.45 -50.14
CA GLY A 232 3.10 13.07 -51.20
C GLY A 232 2.81 12.03 -52.29
N LEU A 233 1.72 12.23 -53.06
CA LEU A 233 1.38 11.58 -54.36
C LEU A 233 1.18 10.04 -54.32
N THR A 234 0.31 9.38 -55.09
CA THR A 234 -0.36 9.64 -56.38
C THR A 234 -1.71 8.89 -56.43
N ASP A 235 -2.60 9.39 -57.28
CA ASP A 235 -3.77 8.72 -57.86
C ASP A 235 -3.52 7.26 -58.31
N ASP A 236 -4.54 6.40 -58.22
CA ASP A 236 -5.23 5.84 -59.41
C ASP A 236 -6.52 5.11 -59.00
N PRO A 237 -7.60 5.15 -59.81
CA PRO A 237 -8.85 4.44 -59.59
C PRO A 237 -8.86 3.07 -60.30
N ASP A 238 -10.02 2.42 -60.27
CA ASP A 238 -10.51 1.42 -61.22
C ASP A 238 -10.39 -0.09 -60.88
N VAL A 239 -11.59 -0.69 -60.78
CA VAL A 239 -12.09 -1.90 -61.49
C VAL A 239 -12.65 -3.02 -60.59
N LEU A 240 -13.95 -3.25 -60.83
CA LEU A 240 -14.82 -4.35 -60.40
C LEU A 240 -14.36 -5.73 -60.94
N PRO A 241 -14.95 -6.86 -60.53
CA PRO A 241 -16.33 -7.24 -60.94
C PRO A 241 -17.33 -7.32 -59.79
#